data_AF-A0A2E2U2V5-F1
#
_entry.id   AF-A0A2E2U2V5-F1
#
_cell.length_a   1.000
_cell.length_b   1.000
_cell.length_c   1.000
_cell.angle_alpha   90.00
_cell.angle_beta   90.00
_cell.angle_gamma   90.00
#
_symmetry.space_group_name_H-M   'P 1'
#
loop_
_entity.id
_entity.type
_entity.pdbx_description
1 polymer ?
#
loop_
_entity_poly.entity_id
_entity_poly.type
_entity_poly.pdbx_seq_one_letter_code
_entity_poly.pdbx_strand_id
1 'polypeptide(L)'
;MKIIFFLFFFLFISKSFAGEKSAIVLMYHRFEDQRFPSTSISSKNFQDQIRYLKENNFNILPISDLVLFFNENHDIPDKSVFITIDDGYKSFYEHAFPILKKYKVPFALFLSTKFVSNEKKSDFMSWKMIEELSKNKGQILNHTDSHPKLLELQINEVKKEFSLAEKKIISKIGRLQKVVSYPYGESNHQIQKLVKEMGYDIGFAQHSSPIHISENKLALPRFAINDEFGKINRFIEIVNSKALVVSDVKVLKNDINLEELEISFSTNKIESAINCYINNDATLKKKIIDNEIINLEIANLKKKKRYRLNCTYFDEKRNLFWYGKMIKITEESIIF
;
A
#
# COMPACT_ATOMS: atom_id res chain seq x y z
N MET A 1 -58.69 -15.03 28.46
CA MET A 1 -57.35 -14.42 28.53
C MET A 1 -56.61 -14.75 27.24
N LYS A 2 -56.54 -13.81 26.28
CA LYS A 2 -55.87 -14.05 24.98
C LYS A 2 -54.37 -13.79 25.16
N ILE A 3 -53.56 -14.84 25.06
CA ILE A 3 -52.10 -14.75 25.09
C ILE A 3 -51.63 -14.29 23.71
N ILE A 4 -51.11 -13.06 23.63
CA ILE A 4 -50.50 -12.51 22.42
C ILE A 4 -49.05 -12.99 22.41
N PHE A 5 -48.71 -13.85 21.45
CA PHE A 5 -47.34 -14.30 21.20
C PHE A 5 -46.59 -13.16 20.49
N PHE A 6 -45.70 -12.47 21.19
CA PHE A 6 -44.78 -11.51 20.56
C PHE A 6 -43.67 -12.31 19.87
N LEU A 7 -43.76 -12.44 18.55
CA LEU A 7 -42.67 -12.98 17.74
C LEU A 7 -41.54 -11.95 17.73
N PHE A 8 -40.50 -12.15 18.56
CA PHE A 8 -39.26 -11.39 18.46
C PHE A 8 -38.54 -11.84 17.18
N PHE A 9 -38.68 -11.05 16.12
CA PHE A 9 -37.87 -11.18 14.91
C PHE A 9 -36.44 -10.75 15.28
N PHE A 10 -35.57 -11.70 15.59
CA PHE A 10 -34.13 -11.44 15.61
C PHE A 10 -33.71 -11.07 14.19
N LEU A 11 -33.57 -9.77 13.93
CA LEU A 11 -32.84 -9.27 12.77
C LEU A 11 -31.39 -9.76 12.92
N PHE A 12 -31.08 -10.89 12.30
CA PHE A 12 -29.69 -11.22 12.00
C PHE A 12 -29.18 -10.12 11.07
N ILE A 13 -28.41 -9.19 11.63
CA ILE A 13 -27.62 -8.26 10.84
C ILE A 13 -26.56 -9.13 10.18
N SER A 14 -26.87 -9.66 8.99
CA SER A 14 -25.86 -10.27 8.14
C SER A 14 -24.80 -9.21 7.90
N LYS A 15 -23.56 -9.44 8.37
CA LYS A 15 -22.41 -8.61 8.00
C LYS A 15 -22.36 -8.60 6.46
N SER A 16 -22.83 -7.51 5.86
CA SER A 16 -22.87 -7.36 4.41
C SER A 16 -21.44 -7.09 3.95
N PHE A 17 -20.76 -8.15 3.50
CA PHE A 17 -19.51 -8.01 2.78
C PHE A 17 -19.88 -7.58 1.36
N ALA A 18 -19.75 -6.29 1.07
CA ALA A 18 -19.84 -5.78 -0.29
C ALA A 18 -18.89 -6.58 -1.21
N GLY A 19 -19.26 -6.72 -2.49
CA GLY A 19 -18.55 -7.58 -3.44
C GLY A 19 -17.03 -7.39 -3.39
N GLU A 20 -16.30 -8.52 -3.47
CA GLU A 20 -14.86 -8.68 -3.19
C GLU A 20 -13.90 -8.01 -4.19
N LYS A 21 -14.22 -6.79 -4.60
CA LYS A 21 -13.43 -6.03 -5.55
C LYS A 21 -12.14 -5.60 -4.88
N SER A 22 -11.06 -5.96 -5.55
CA SER A 22 -9.71 -5.79 -5.07
C SER A 22 -8.90 -5.04 -6.10
N ALA A 23 -8.03 -4.15 -5.62
CA ALA A 23 -7.10 -3.44 -6.46
C ALA A 23 -5.66 -3.68 -6.02
N ILE A 24 -4.75 -3.77 -6.99
CA ILE A 24 -3.33 -4.01 -6.73
C ILE A 24 -2.55 -2.75 -7.01
N VAL A 25 -1.80 -2.26 -6.03
CA VAL A 25 -0.89 -1.12 -6.24
C VAL A 25 0.53 -1.64 -6.17
N LEU A 26 1.26 -1.50 -7.28
CA LEU A 26 2.65 -1.91 -7.43
C LEU A 26 3.56 -0.70 -7.14
N MET A 27 4.64 -0.93 -6.41
CA MET A 27 5.62 0.09 -6.02
C MET A 27 7.01 -0.30 -6.52
N TYR A 28 7.56 0.55 -7.38
CA TYR A 28 8.91 0.47 -7.94
C TYR A 28 9.75 1.66 -7.47
N HIS A 29 11.07 1.57 -7.55
CA HIS A 29 11.97 2.69 -7.22
C HIS A 29 13.03 2.88 -8.30
N ARG A 30 13.95 1.92 -8.41
CA ARG A 30 15.10 1.98 -9.32
C ARG A 30 14.98 0.93 -10.42
N PHE A 31 15.68 1.19 -11.52
CA PHE A 31 15.76 0.28 -12.65
C PHE A 31 17.23 0.11 -13.06
N GLU A 32 17.63 -1.12 -13.37
CA GLU A 32 19.01 -1.43 -13.80
C GLU A 32 20.12 -0.93 -12.84
N ASP A 33 19.83 -0.78 -11.54
CA ASP A 33 20.78 -0.26 -10.54
C ASP A 33 21.20 -1.34 -9.54
N GLN A 34 22.20 -2.13 -9.93
CA GLN A 34 22.72 -3.26 -9.13
C GLN A 34 23.43 -2.81 -7.84
N ARG A 35 23.69 -1.51 -7.65
CA ARG A 35 24.17 -0.97 -6.36
C ARG A 35 23.10 -1.10 -5.26
N PHE A 36 21.82 -1.15 -5.65
CA PHE A 36 20.67 -1.18 -4.75
C PHE A 36 19.66 -2.28 -5.15
N PRO A 37 20.05 -3.57 -5.11
CA PRO A 37 19.22 -4.67 -5.62
C PRO A 37 17.89 -4.83 -4.88
N SER A 38 17.83 -4.41 -3.61
CA SER A 38 16.60 -4.47 -2.81
C SER A 38 15.51 -3.50 -3.27
N THR A 39 15.85 -2.50 -4.09
CA THR A 39 14.92 -1.50 -4.63
C THR A 39 15.01 -1.34 -6.15
N SER A 40 15.77 -2.22 -6.82
CA SER A 40 15.98 -2.19 -8.26
C SER A 40 15.35 -3.39 -8.98
N ILE A 41 14.82 -3.16 -10.17
CA ILE A 41 14.37 -4.20 -11.10
C ILE A 41 15.02 -4.02 -12.48
N SER A 42 15.29 -5.10 -13.18
CA SER A 42 15.71 -5.04 -14.59
C SER A 42 14.58 -4.56 -15.52
N SER A 43 14.94 -3.83 -16.57
CA SER A 43 14.04 -3.44 -17.66
C SER A 43 13.39 -4.65 -18.31
N LYS A 44 14.10 -5.78 -18.40
CA LYS A 44 13.54 -7.02 -18.94
C LYS A 44 12.37 -7.52 -18.08
N ASN A 45 12.59 -7.67 -16.76
CA ASN A 45 11.52 -8.13 -15.87
C ASN A 45 10.34 -7.14 -15.88
N PHE A 46 10.61 -5.84 -15.84
CA PHE A 46 9.55 -4.84 -15.92
C PHE A 46 8.77 -4.90 -17.25
N GLN A 47 9.46 -5.06 -18.38
CA GLN A 47 8.80 -5.21 -19.68
C GLN A 47 7.92 -6.46 -19.74
N ASP A 48 8.39 -7.59 -19.20
CA ASP A 48 7.64 -8.84 -19.12
C ASP A 48 6.38 -8.67 -18.26
N GLN A 49 6.47 -7.94 -17.14
CA GLN A 49 5.34 -7.60 -16.28
C GLN A 49 4.29 -6.75 -17.02
N ILE A 50 4.69 -5.65 -17.67
CA ILE A 50 3.78 -4.77 -18.40
C ILE A 50 3.09 -5.52 -19.55
N ARG A 51 3.86 -6.36 -20.27
CA ARG A 51 3.32 -7.22 -21.33
C ARG A 51 2.28 -8.20 -20.78
N TYR A 52 2.58 -8.90 -19.69
CA TYR A 52 1.65 -9.83 -19.06
C TYR A 52 0.34 -9.13 -18.66
N LEU A 53 0.40 -7.96 -18.03
CA LEU A 53 -0.79 -7.20 -17.65
C LEU A 53 -1.68 -6.88 -18.87
N LYS A 54 -1.07 -6.47 -19.98
CA LYS A 54 -1.79 -6.15 -21.22
C LYS A 54 -2.40 -7.40 -21.88
N GLU A 55 -1.62 -8.46 -22.01
CA GLU A 55 -2.04 -9.72 -22.66
C GLU A 55 -3.14 -10.45 -21.87
N ASN A 56 -3.23 -10.23 -20.55
CA ASN A 56 -4.18 -10.90 -19.66
C ASN A 56 -5.35 -10.00 -19.22
N ASN A 57 -5.59 -8.91 -19.96
CA ASN A 57 -6.73 -8.00 -19.79
C ASN A 57 -6.82 -7.36 -18.40
N PHE A 58 -5.68 -6.93 -17.84
CA PHE A 58 -5.66 -6.13 -16.62
C PHE A 58 -6.02 -4.67 -16.92
N ASN A 59 -6.77 -4.07 -16.01
CA ASN A 59 -7.11 -2.65 -16.04
C ASN A 59 -5.99 -1.87 -15.37
N ILE A 60 -5.04 -1.35 -16.15
CA ILE A 60 -3.98 -0.49 -15.62
C ILE A 60 -4.49 0.94 -15.56
N LEU A 61 -4.83 1.41 -14.36
CA LEU A 61 -5.57 2.66 -14.12
C LEU A 61 -4.67 3.76 -13.53
N PRO A 62 -4.96 5.04 -13.76
CA PRO A 62 -4.32 6.14 -13.06
C PRO A 62 -4.76 6.17 -11.59
N ILE A 63 -3.89 6.64 -10.69
CA ILE A 63 -4.18 6.77 -9.24
C ILE A 63 -5.42 7.63 -8.97
N SER A 64 -5.81 8.52 -9.89
CA SER A 64 -7.06 9.28 -9.77
C SER A 64 -8.29 8.39 -9.60
N ASP A 65 -8.31 7.23 -10.24
CA ASP A 65 -9.46 6.32 -10.19
C ASP A 65 -9.54 5.65 -8.82
N LEU A 66 -8.40 5.44 -8.15
CA LEU A 66 -8.36 4.95 -6.78
C LEU A 66 -8.87 6.00 -5.78
N VAL A 67 -8.64 7.30 -6.05
CA VAL A 67 -9.23 8.38 -5.25
C VAL A 67 -10.75 8.37 -5.37
N LEU A 68 -11.28 8.22 -6.59
CA LEU A 68 -12.73 8.12 -6.83
C LEU A 68 -13.33 6.89 -6.15
N PHE A 69 -12.63 5.75 -6.18
CA PHE A 69 -13.04 4.52 -5.49
C PHE A 69 -13.33 4.76 -4.01
N PHE A 70 -12.45 5.49 -3.30
CA PHE A 70 -12.62 5.78 -1.88
C PHE A 70 -13.53 6.96 -1.55
N ASN A 71 -13.60 7.98 -2.41
CA ASN A 71 -14.33 9.22 -2.10
C ASN A 71 -15.79 9.18 -2.56
N GLU A 72 -16.08 8.49 -3.66
CA GLU A 72 -17.40 8.50 -4.30
C GLU A 72 -18.09 7.13 -4.22
N ASN A 73 -17.49 6.16 -3.52
CA ASN A 73 -17.83 4.73 -3.63
C ASN A 73 -17.92 4.29 -5.11
N HIS A 74 -17.12 4.92 -5.97
CA HIS A 74 -17.10 4.60 -7.38
C HIS A 74 -16.56 3.20 -7.55
N ASP A 75 -17.18 2.42 -8.42
CA ASP A 75 -16.80 1.03 -8.57
C ASP A 75 -15.46 0.90 -9.30
N ILE A 76 -14.64 -0.07 -8.88
CA ILE A 76 -13.37 -0.37 -9.56
C ILE A 76 -13.52 -1.65 -10.41
N PRO A 77 -13.01 -1.68 -11.65
CA PRO A 77 -13.05 -2.89 -12.46
C PRO A 77 -12.29 -4.05 -11.79
N ASP A 78 -12.70 -5.29 -12.08
CA ASP A 78 -11.87 -6.46 -11.74
C ASP A 78 -10.51 -6.37 -12.42
N LYS A 79 -9.50 -7.02 -11.83
CA LYS A 79 -8.11 -6.99 -12.32
C LYS A 79 -7.54 -5.58 -12.44
N SER A 80 -7.91 -4.69 -11.53
CA SER A 80 -7.36 -3.32 -11.50
C SER A 80 -5.98 -3.26 -10.87
N VAL A 81 -5.04 -2.65 -11.59
CA VAL A 81 -3.64 -2.52 -11.21
C VAL A 81 -3.22 -1.05 -11.35
N PHE A 82 -2.51 -0.54 -10.35
CA PHE A 82 -1.93 0.79 -10.36
C PHE A 82 -0.41 0.68 -10.26
N ILE A 83 0.30 1.48 -11.06
CA ILE A 83 1.76 1.48 -11.09
C ILE A 83 2.27 2.76 -10.44
N THR A 84 3.05 2.59 -9.38
CA THR A 84 3.64 3.70 -8.61
C THR A 84 5.16 3.57 -8.57
N ILE A 85 5.83 4.71 -8.70
CA ILE A 85 7.28 4.84 -8.68
C ILE A 85 7.61 5.85 -7.58
N ASP A 86 8.52 5.51 -6.68
CA ASP A 86 8.91 6.38 -5.57
C ASP A 86 10.27 7.08 -5.84
N ASP A 87 10.59 8.06 -4.99
CA ASP A 87 11.83 8.84 -4.89
C ASP A 87 12.15 9.83 -6.03
N GLY A 88 11.94 9.46 -7.29
CA GLY A 88 12.31 10.31 -8.44
C GLY A 88 13.68 10.01 -9.07
N TYR A 89 14.12 8.75 -9.02
CA TYR A 89 15.37 8.34 -9.66
C TYR A 89 15.34 8.47 -11.18
N LYS A 90 16.47 8.92 -11.74
CA LYS A 90 16.72 9.06 -13.17
C LYS A 90 16.64 7.73 -13.91
N SER A 91 16.99 6.63 -13.25
CA SER A 91 16.94 5.30 -13.85
C SER A 91 15.52 4.91 -14.31
N PHE A 92 14.46 5.33 -13.60
CA PHE A 92 13.09 5.14 -14.08
C PHE A 92 12.87 5.80 -15.45
N TYR A 93 13.30 7.05 -15.59
CA TYR A 93 13.17 7.80 -16.84
C TYR A 93 13.93 7.14 -18.00
N GLU A 94 15.14 6.63 -17.73
CA GLU A 94 16.00 6.06 -18.76
C GLU A 94 15.58 4.63 -19.18
N HIS A 95 15.10 3.83 -18.22
CA HIS A 95 14.98 2.38 -18.41
C HIS A 95 13.55 1.83 -18.39
N ALA A 96 12.60 2.55 -17.79
CA ALA A 96 11.22 2.07 -17.62
C ALA A 96 10.17 2.98 -18.27
N PHE A 97 10.35 4.30 -18.20
CA PHE A 97 9.44 5.24 -18.84
C PHE A 97 9.27 5.00 -20.36
N PRO A 98 10.31 4.65 -21.15
CA PRO A 98 10.11 4.33 -22.58
C PRO A 98 9.16 3.16 -22.81
N ILE A 99 9.17 2.16 -21.91
CA ILE A 99 8.26 1.01 -21.95
C ILE A 99 6.82 1.48 -21.67
N LEU A 100 6.61 2.24 -20.59
CA LEU A 100 5.28 2.75 -20.24
C LEU A 100 4.71 3.68 -21.31
N LYS A 101 5.55 4.55 -21.89
CA LYS A 101 5.19 5.45 -22.99
C LYS A 101 4.76 4.67 -24.23
N LYS A 102 5.52 3.64 -24.62
CA LYS A 102 5.19 2.75 -25.75
C LYS A 102 3.81 2.09 -25.58
N TYR A 103 3.52 1.59 -24.38
CA TYR A 103 2.24 0.91 -24.08
C TYR A 103 1.11 1.86 -23.62
N LYS A 104 1.36 3.18 -23.60
CA LYS A 104 0.43 4.22 -23.12
C LYS A 104 -0.13 3.90 -21.73
N VAL A 105 0.72 3.37 -20.84
CA VAL A 105 0.33 2.93 -19.50
C VAL A 105 0.36 4.10 -18.54
N PRO A 106 -0.73 4.36 -17.79
CA PRO A 106 -0.71 5.37 -16.73
C PRO A 106 0.14 4.90 -15.54
N PHE A 107 0.75 5.88 -14.87
CA PHE A 107 1.57 5.64 -13.68
C PHE A 107 1.57 6.88 -12.78
N ALA A 108 1.97 6.70 -11.54
CA ALA A 108 2.22 7.79 -10.61
C ALA A 108 3.67 7.81 -10.15
N LEU A 109 4.26 9.00 -10.09
CA LEU A 109 5.56 9.27 -9.49
C LEU A 109 5.35 9.98 -8.15
N PHE A 110 5.70 9.33 -7.06
CA PHE A 110 5.84 9.93 -5.74
C PHE A 110 7.22 10.59 -5.66
N LEU A 111 7.25 11.92 -5.77
CA LEU A 111 8.48 12.68 -5.95
C LEU A 111 8.99 13.30 -4.64
N SER A 112 10.23 12.99 -4.28
CA SER A 112 10.96 13.68 -3.21
C SER A 112 11.73 14.88 -3.77
N THR A 113 11.15 16.08 -3.63
CA THR A 113 11.50 17.23 -4.49
C THR A 113 12.88 17.84 -4.23
N LYS A 114 13.52 17.58 -3.09
CA LYS A 114 14.87 18.09 -2.76
C LYS A 114 15.95 17.44 -3.62
N PHE A 115 15.73 16.24 -4.12
CA PHE A 115 16.72 15.49 -4.88
C PHE A 115 16.71 15.76 -6.38
N VAL A 116 15.66 16.41 -6.89
CA VAL A 116 15.55 16.77 -8.31
C VAL A 116 16.76 17.59 -8.73
N SER A 117 17.47 17.14 -9.76
CA SER A 117 18.75 17.73 -10.15
C SER A 117 18.92 17.78 -11.67
N ASN A 118 19.59 18.83 -12.15
CA ASN A 118 20.02 18.95 -13.54
C ASN A 118 21.45 18.44 -13.76
N GLU A 119 22.14 18.03 -12.70
CA GLU A 119 23.51 17.56 -12.80
C GLU A 119 23.58 16.23 -13.54
N LYS A 120 24.44 16.16 -14.56
CA LYS A 120 24.59 14.96 -15.39
C LYS A 120 24.91 13.70 -14.60
N LYS A 121 25.67 13.84 -13.50
CA LYS A 121 26.11 12.75 -12.61
C LYS A 121 25.10 12.41 -11.51
N SER A 122 23.99 13.16 -11.38
CA SER A 122 22.97 12.85 -10.39
C SER A 122 22.23 11.57 -10.73
N ASP A 123 21.90 10.79 -9.70
CA ASP A 123 21.02 9.62 -9.79
C ASP A 123 19.53 10.03 -9.90
N PHE A 124 19.19 11.32 -9.81
CA PHE A 124 17.82 11.82 -9.78
C PHE A 124 17.43 12.57 -11.06
N MET A 125 16.14 12.54 -11.37
CA MET A 125 15.60 13.22 -12.55
C MET A 125 15.74 14.75 -12.45
N SER A 126 15.77 15.39 -13.62
CA SER A 126 15.57 16.84 -13.75
C SER A 126 14.09 17.20 -13.82
N TRP A 127 13.76 18.47 -13.55
CA TRP A 127 12.39 18.96 -13.76
C TRP A 127 11.92 18.80 -15.22
N LYS A 128 12.81 18.95 -16.20
CA LYS A 128 12.49 18.72 -17.62
C LYS A 128 12.04 17.27 -17.88
N MET A 129 12.73 16.30 -17.28
CA MET A 129 12.34 14.88 -17.36
C MET A 129 10.97 14.66 -16.71
N ILE A 130 10.75 15.19 -15.51
CA ILE A 130 9.50 15.06 -14.76
C ILE A 130 8.31 15.73 -15.50
N GLU A 131 8.54 16.88 -16.13
CA GLU A 131 7.55 17.53 -16.99
C GLU A 131 7.14 16.64 -18.17
N GLU A 132 8.10 15.95 -18.80
CA GLU A 132 7.80 14.99 -19.86
C GLU A 132 6.95 13.82 -19.34
N LEU A 133 7.27 13.28 -18.17
CA LEU A 133 6.44 12.23 -17.53
C LEU A 133 5.00 12.71 -17.39
N SER A 134 4.80 13.94 -16.89
CA SER A 134 3.46 14.49 -16.65
C SER A 134 2.62 14.70 -17.92
N LYS A 135 3.28 14.86 -19.07
CA LYS A 135 2.66 14.96 -20.40
C LYS A 135 2.35 13.59 -21.02
N ASN A 136 2.86 12.50 -20.43
CA ASN A 136 2.77 11.14 -20.96
C ASN A 136 2.13 10.17 -19.95
N LYS A 137 0.91 10.49 -19.48
CA LYS A 137 0.11 9.69 -18.53
C LYS A 137 0.73 9.53 -17.12
N GLY A 138 1.81 10.24 -16.80
CA GLY A 138 2.38 10.31 -15.46
C GLY A 138 1.63 11.29 -14.55
N GLN A 139 1.32 10.86 -13.33
CA GLN A 139 0.85 11.73 -12.25
C GLN A 139 2.01 12.04 -11.31
N ILE A 140 2.34 13.32 -11.10
CA ILE A 140 3.39 13.71 -10.16
C ILE A 140 2.75 14.01 -8.81
N LEU A 141 3.09 13.21 -7.80
CA LEU A 141 2.47 13.16 -6.47
C LEU A 141 3.51 13.39 -5.38
N ASN A 142 3.06 13.58 -4.14
CA ASN A 142 3.90 14.05 -3.05
C ASN A 142 4.60 12.89 -2.32
N HIS A 143 5.93 12.97 -2.22
CA HIS A 143 6.76 12.07 -1.40
C HIS A 143 7.70 12.84 -0.48
N THR A 144 7.17 13.90 0.12
CA THR A 144 7.87 14.90 0.95
C THR A 144 8.98 15.63 0.21
N ASP A 145 9.63 16.59 0.84
CA ASP A 145 10.71 17.33 0.18
C ASP A 145 12.00 16.53 0.27
N SER A 146 12.40 16.17 1.49
CA SER A 146 13.72 15.63 1.80
C SER A 146 13.75 14.13 2.12
N HIS A 147 12.63 13.42 1.95
CA HIS A 147 12.48 12.00 2.28
C HIS A 147 12.92 11.64 3.73
N PRO A 148 12.45 12.36 4.78
CA PRO A 148 12.84 12.05 6.14
C PRO A 148 12.03 10.88 6.71
N LYS A 149 12.52 10.28 7.79
CA LYS A 149 11.71 9.37 8.62
C LYS A 149 10.70 10.21 9.40
N LEU A 150 9.46 10.27 8.94
CA LEU A 150 8.44 11.19 9.48
C LEU A 150 8.14 10.97 10.96
N LEU A 151 8.32 9.76 11.47
CA LEU A 151 8.12 9.42 12.88
C LEU A 151 9.16 10.03 13.82
N GLU A 152 10.30 10.49 13.29
CA GLU A 152 11.38 11.11 14.06
C GLU A 152 11.27 12.65 14.07
N LEU A 153 10.24 13.21 13.42
CA LEU A 153 10.04 14.65 13.28
C LEU A 153 8.90 15.17 14.15
N GLN A 154 8.99 16.46 14.51
CA GLN A 154 7.85 17.18 15.09
C GLN A 154 6.77 17.41 14.04
N ILE A 155 5.51 17.46 14.46
CA ILE A 155 4.37 17.52 13.52
C ILE A 155 4.39 18.77 12.61
N ASN A 156 4.94 19.89 13.08
CA ASN A 156 5.16 21.10 12.29
C ASN A 156 6.24 20.92 11.20
N GLU A 157 7.28 20.14 11.47
CA GLU A 157 8.31 19.78 10.51
C GLU A 157 7.76 18.82 9.44
N VAL A 158 6.94 17.84 9.86
CA VAL A 158 6.19 16.98 8.92
C VAL A 158 5.31 17.82 7.98
N LYS A 159 4.58 18.81 8.52
CA LYS A 159 3.76 19.73 7.71
C LYS A 159 4.62 20.50 6.71
N LYS A 160 5.78 20.98 7.15
CA LYS A 160 6.73 21.72 6.30
C LYS A 160 7.25 20.87 5.15
N GLU A 161 7.60 19.62 5.41
CA GLU A 161 8.04 18.65 4.41
C GLU A 161 7.02 18.45 3.28
N PHE A 162 5.76 18.16 3.64
CA PHE A 162 4.69 18.02 2.63
C PHE A 162 4.41 19.32 1.89
N SER A 163 4.38 20.46 2.60
CA SER A 163 4.07 21.77 2.01
C SER A 163 5.14 22.26 1.04
N LEU A 164 6.43 22.00 1.34
CA LEU A 164 7.54 22.36 0.45
C LEU A 164 7.51 21.55 -0.84
N ALA A 165 7.28 20.24 -0.75
CA ALA A 165 7.15 19.40 -1.92
C ALA A 165 5.95 19.80 -2.80
N GLU A 166 4.81 20.07 -2.16
CA GLU A 166 3.61 20.54 -2.84
C GLU A 166 3.86 21.85 -3.59
N LYS A 167 4.47 22.84 -2.94
CA LYS A 167 4.83 24.12 -3.56
C LYS A 167 5.74 23.93 -4.77
N LYS A 168 6.77 23.06 -4.66
CA LYS A 168 7.72 22.79 -5.74
C LYS A 168 7.02 22.10 -6.93
N ILE A 169 6.22 21.06 -6.67
CA ILE A 169 5.48 20.34 -7.71
C ILE A 169 4.50 21.28 -8.42
N ILE A 170 3.68 22.04 -7.70
CA ILE A 170 2.72 22.98 -8.29
C ILE A 170 3.44 24.03 -9.13
N SER A 171 4.57 24.58 -8.66
CA SER A 171 5.30 25.60 -9.39
C SER A 171 5.89 25.12 -10.72
N LYS A 172 6.15 23.83 -10.86
CA LYS A 172 6.79 23.22 -12.05
C LYS A 172 5.81 22.50 -12.96
N ILE A 173 4.79 21.86 -12.39
CA ILE A 173 3.84 21.01 -13.11
C ILE A 173 2.48 21.70 -13.29
N GLY A 174 2.18 22.74 -12.50
CA GLY A 174 0.93 23.50 -12.56
C GLY A 174 -0.26 22.83 -11.85
N ARG A 175 -0.10 21.59 -11.37
CA ARG A 175 -1.14 20.83 -10.66
C ARG A 175 -0.51 19.84 -9.68
N LEU A 176 -1.26 19.48 -8.64
CA LEU A 176 -0.94 18.38 -7.74
C LEU A 176 -2.25 17.72 -7.32
N GLN A 177 -2.40 16.41 -7.58
CA GLN A 177 -3.46 15.64 -6.95
C GLN A 177 -3.05 15.32 -5.52
N LYS A 178 -3.99 15.46 -4.59
CA LYS A 178 -3.77 15.32 -3.15
C LYS A 178 -3.69 13.86 -2.73
N VAL A 179 -2.61 13.19 -3.17
CA VAL A 179 -2.23 11.82 -2.80
C VAL A 179 -0.78 11.79 -2.31
N VAL A 180 -0.51 11.08 -1.21
CA VAL A 180 0.84 10.93 -0.64
C VAL A 180 1.34 9.49 -0.64
N SER A 181 2.66 9.34 -0.72
CA SER A 181 3.36 8.16 -0.23
C SER A 181 4.23 8.59 0.96
N TYR A 182 4.17 7.87 2.08
CA TYR A 182 5.03 8.17 3.22
C TYR A 182 6.42 7.57 2.99
N PRO A 183 7.52 8.34 3.15
CA PRO A 183 8.87 7.79 3.16
C PRO A 183 8.96 6.57 4.09
N TYR A 184 9.58 5.50 3.58
CA TYR A 184 9.68 4.20 4.26
C TYR A 184 8.35 3.52 4.63
N GLY A 185 7.22 4.05 4.13
CA GLY A 185 5.87 3.59 4.42
C GLY A 185 5.39 3.82 5.84
N GLU A 186 6.05 4.71 6.58
CA GLU A 186 5.81 4.91 8.01
C GLU A 186 4.97 6.17 8.27
N SER A 187 3.82 5.99 8.92
CA SER A 187 3.00 7.07 9.46
C SER A 187 2.31 6.59 10.74
N ASN A 188 2.03 7.52 11.66
CA ASN A 188 1.17 7.27 12.82
C ASN A 188 -0.16 8.04 12.66
N HIS A 189 -1.07 7.88 13.62
CA HIS A 189 -2.36 8.55 13.60
C HIS A 189 -2.24 10.10 13.54
N GLN A 190 -1.25 10.69 14.21
CA GLN A 190 -1.04 12.13 14.19
C GLN A 190 -0.65 12.63 12.80
N ILE A 191 0.27 11.93 12.11
CA ILE A 191 0.68 12.24 10.73
C ILE A 191 -0.49 12.04 9.77
N GLN A 192 -1.23 10.94 9.90
CA GLN A 192 -2.41 10.66 9.06
C GLN A 192 -3.48 11.75 9.23
N LYS A 193 -3.73 12.20 10.47
CA LYS A 193 -4.63 13.31 10.75
C LYS A 193 -4.14 14.61 10.10
N LEU A 194 -2.85 14.94 10.24
CA LEU A 194 -2.26 16.12 9.61
C LEU A 194 -2.43 16.11 8.08
N VAL A 195 -2.10 15.01 7.40
CA VAL A 195 -2.23 14.98 5.92
C VAL A 195 -3.69 15.09 5.49
N LYS A 196 -4.63 14.51 6.24
CA LYS A 196 -6.06 14.71 6.02
C LYS A 196 -6.46 16.18 6.15
N GLU A 197 -5.99 16.88 7.19
CA GLU A 197 -6.22 18.32 7.39
C GLU A 197 -5.57 19.17 6.27
N MET A 198 -4.48 18.70 5.67
CA MET A 198 -3.86 19.31 4.49
C MET A 198 -4.59 19.02 3.17
N GLY A 199 -5.71 18.28 3.23
CA GLY A 199 -6.57 17.95 2.10
C GLY A 199 -6.14 16.73 1.30
N TYR A 200 -5.27 15.86 1.84
CA TYR A 200 -4.92 14.59 1.19
C TYR A 200 -6.05 13.57 1.25
N ASP A 201 -6.45 13.07 0.07
CA ASP A 201 -7.56 12.13 -0.11
C ASP A 201 -7.18 10.71 0.33
N ILE A 202 -6.01 10.26 -0.15
CA ILE A 202 -5.45 8.94 0.15
C ILE A 202 -3.94 9.03 0.42
N GLY A 203 -3.43 8.08 1.19
CA GLY A 203 -2.01 7.96 1.54
C GLY A 203 -1.54 6.52 1.52
N PHE A 204 -0.31 6.29 1.05
CA PHE A 204 0.26 4.95 0.92
C PHE A 204 1.31 4.65 2.00
N ALA A 205 1.13 3.49 2.64
CA ALA A 205 2.11 2.86 3.52
C ALA A 205 2.91 1.79 2.77
N GLN A 206 3.78 1.06 3.49
CA GLN A 206 4.60 -0.01 2.91
C GLN A 206 4.31 -1.36 3.58
N HIS A 207 3.23 -2.00 3.13
CA HIS A 207 2.95 -3.42 3.37
C HIS A 207 2.21 -4.02 2.17
N SER A 208 2.39 -5.32 1.96
CA SER A 208 1.85 -6.02 0.79
C SER A 208 0.49 -6.60 1.09
N SER A 209 -0.54 -6.07 0.44
CA SER A 209 -1.92 -6.55 0.49
C SER A 209 -2.67 -5.98 -0.71
N PRO A 210 -3.65 -6.69 -1.29
CA PRO A 210 -4.63 -6.09 -2.17
C PRO A 210 -5.47 -5.05 -1.41
N ILE A 211 -5.89 -4.00 -2.11
CA ILE A 211 -6.76 -2.94 -1.57
C ILE A 211 -8.22 -3.34 -1.71
N HIS A 212 -9.01 -3.09 -0.66
CA HIS A 212 -10.47 -3.14 -0.65
C HIS A 212 -11.06 -1.83 -0.09
N ILE A 213 -12.35 -1.57 -0.31
CA ILE A 213 -13.00 -0.29 0.06
C ILE A 213 -12.99 -0.01 1.58
N SER A 214 -12.90 -1.05 2.41
CA SER A 214 -12.85 -0.92 3.87
C SER A 214 -11.47 -0.59 4.44
N GLU A 215 -10.44 -0.46 3.58
CA GLU A 215 -9.09 -0.13 4.03
C GLU A 215 -9.00 1.27 4.64
N ASN A 216 -8.02 1.48 5.53
CA ASN A 216 -7.66 2.84 5.93
C ASN A 216 -7.06 3.57 4.73
N LYS A 217 -7.87 4.42 4.08
CA LYS A 217 -7.47 5.15 2.87
C LYS A 217 -6.24 6.07 3.05
N LEU A 218 -5.87 6.40 4.28
CA LEU A 218 -4.67 7.18 4.58
C LEU A 218 -3.43 6.31 4.88
N ALA A 219 -3.52 4.99 4.79
CA ALA A 219 -2.41 4.06 5.00
C ALA A 219 -2.55 2.82 4.11
N LEU A 220 -2.79 3.03 2.81
CA LEU A 220 -3.06 1.96 1.84
C LEU A 220 -1.84 1.07 1.58
N PRO A 221 -2.03 -0.24 1.38
CA PRO A 221 -0.97 -1.18 1.04
C PRO A 221 -0.42 -1.01 -0.38
N ARG A 222 0.83 -1.43 -0.59
CA ARG A 222 1.48 -1.55 -1.89
C ARG A 222 2.41 -2.76 -1.93
N PHE A 223 2.48 -3.41 -3.09
CA PHE A 223 3.44 -4.48 -3.35
C PHE A 223 4.77 -3.88 -3.79
N ALA A 224 5.81 -4.03 -2.98
CA ALA A 224 7.18 -3.64 -3.35
C ALA A 224 7.72 -4.62 -4.40
N ILE A 225 8.18 -4.10 -5.53
CA ILE A 225 8.68 -4.90 -6.64
C ILE A 225 10.15 -4.56 -6.91
N ASN A 226 11.01 -5.59 -6.91
CA ASN A 226 12.44 -5.56 -7.28
C ASN A 226 12.77 -6.86 -8.06
N ASP A 227 14.02 -7.13 -8.43
CA ASP A 227 14.33 -8.37 -9.17
C ASP A 227 14.11 -9.67 -8.37
N GLU A 228 14.16 -9.62 -7.04
CA GLU A 228 13.89 -10.78 -6.16
C GLU A 228 12.39 -11.09 -6.10
N PHE A 229 11.58 -10.08 -5.75
CA PHE A 229 10.14 -10.20 -5.52
C PHE A 229 9.28 -9.94 -6.77
N GLY A 230 9.90 -9.47 -7.86
CA GLY A 230 9.28 -9.12 -9.13
C GLY A 230 9.47 -10.14 -10.24
N LYS A 231 10.02 -11.32 -9.95
CA LYS A 231 10.06 -12.41 -10.94
C LYS A 231 8.64 -12.72 -11.43
N ILE A 232 8.51 -13.05 -12.72
CA ILE A 232 7.21 -13.10 -13.39
C ILE A 232 6.20 -14.02 -12.68
N ASN A 233 6.61 -15.20 -12.20
CA ASN A 233 5.69 -16.10 -11.49
C ASN A 233 5.11 -15.47 -10.23
N ARG A 234 5.96 -14.82 -9.43
CA ARG A 234 5.54 -14.14 -8.20
C ARG A 234 4.68 -12.92 -8.52
N PHE A 235 5.04 -12.17 -9.56
CA PHE A 235 4.25 -11.05 -10.04
C PHE A 235 2.84 -11.47 -10.43
N ILE A 236 2.69 -12.58 -11.17
CA ILE A 236 1.40 -13.15 -11.57
C ILE A 236 0.54 -13.49 -10.34
N GLU A 237 1.10 -14.09 -9.30
CA GLU A 237 0.38 -14.35 -8.05
C GLU A 237 -0.08 -13.06 -7.37
N ILE A 238 0.79 -12.04 -7.32
CA ILE A 238 0.47 -10.73 -6.72
C ILE A 238 -0.72 -10.10 -7.45
N VAL A 239 -0.64 -9.96 -8.77
CA VAL A 239 -1.67 -9.22 -9.52
C VAL A 239 -3.01 -9.94 -9.60
N ASN A 240 -3.03 -11.28 -9.44
CA ASN A 240 -4.26 -12.07 -9.37
C ASN A 240 -4.80 -12.26 -7.94
N SER A 241 -4.08 -11.81 -6.91
CA SER A 241 -4.55 -11.95 -5.53
C SER A 241 -5.72 -11.02 -5.23
N LYS A 242 -6.58 -11.43 -4.30
CA LYS A 242 -7.75 -10.70 -3.81
C LYS A 242 -7.58 -10.31 -2.36
N ALA A 243 -8.24 -9.25 -1.93
CA ALA A 243 -8.21 -8.83 -0.53
C ALA A 243 -8.88 -9.89 0.34
N LEU A 244 -8.17 -10.39 1.34
CA LEU A 244 -8.80 -11.09 2.45
C LEU A 244 -9.41 -10.02 3.35
N VAL A 245 -10.72 -9.79 3.23
CA VAL A 245 -11.40 -8.74 4.00
C VAL A 245 -11.44 -9.16 5.46
N VAL A 246 -10.83 -8.33 6.31
CA VAL A 246 -10.87 -8.46 7.77
C VAL A 246 -11.67 -7.33 8.38
N SER A 247 -12.41 -7.61 9.44
CA SER A 247 -13.19 -6.64 10.22
C SER A 247 -12.81 -6.70 11.69
N ASP A 248 -13.21 -5.65 12.44
CA ASP A 248 -13.10 -5.63 13.90
C ASP A 248 -11.67 -5.85 14.43
N VAL A 249 -10.67 -5.36 13.68
CA VAL A 249 -9.26 -5.48 14.05
C VAL A 249 -9.02 -4.76 15.37
N LYS A 250 -8.69 -5.51 16.43
CA LYS A 250 -8.42 -4.99 17.77
C LYS A 250 -7.05 -5.44 18.24
N VAL A 251 -6.31 -4.49 18.79
CA VAL A 251 -5.12 -4.77 19.61
C VAL A 251 -5.62 -5.02 21.03
N LEU A 252 -5.60 -6.27 21.48
CA LEU A 252 -6.17 -6.69 22.77
C LEU A 252 -5.19 -6.48 23.93
N LYS A 253 -3.91 -6.72 23.65
CA LYS A 253 -2.82 -6.56 24.62
C LYS A 253 -1.58 -6.09 23.88
N ASN A 254 -0.89 -5.16 24.52
CA ASN A 254 0.50 -4.84 24.23
C ASN A 254 1.20 -4.80 25.60
N ASP A 255 2.30 -5.51 25.74
CA ASP A 255 3.04 -5.47 26.99
C ASP A 255 3.81 -4.14 27.13
N ILE A 256 4.16 -3.79 28.36
CA ILE A 256 4.86 -2.52 28.67
C ILE A 256 6.20 -2.43 27.91
N ASN A 257 6.80 -3.57 27.57
CA ASN A 257 8.09 -3.64 26.89
C ASN A 257 7.97 -3.67 25.35
N LEU A 258 6.75 -3.78 24.79
CA LEU A 258 6.47 -3.88 23.36
C LEU A 258 7.07 -5.14 22.69
N GLU A 259 7.18 -6.23 23.45
CA GLU A 259 7.68 -7.54 23.03
C GLU A 259 6.56 -8.51 22.64
N GLU A 260 5.34 -8.29 23.17
CA GLU A 260 4.15 -9.08 22.92
C GLU A 260 3.02 -8.23 22.37
N LEU A 261 2.27 -8.83 21.44
CA LEU A 261 1.13 -8.18 20.82
C LEU A 261 0.04 -9.20 20.53
N GLU A 262 -1.19 -8.88 20.92
CA GLU A 262 -2.36 -9.69 20.62
C GLU A 262 -3.29 -8.93 19.67
N ILE A 263 -3.54 -9.52 18.50
CA ILE A 263 -4.43 -8.95 17.48
C ILE A 263 -5.59 -9.91 17.24
N SER A 264 -6.82 -9.41 17.34
CA SER A 264 -8.01 -10.16 16.93
C SER A 264 -8.68 -9.51 15.73
N PHE A 265 -9.25 -10.33 14.84
CA PHE A 265 -10.08 -9.88 13.73
C PHE A 265 -11.07 -10.97 13.30
N SER A 266 -12.15 -10.56 12.64
CA SER A 266 -13.09 -11.44 11.96
C SER A 266 -12.90 -11.35 10.45
N THR A 267 -13.41 -12.33 9.70
CA THR A 267 -13.36 -12.34 8.23
C THR A 267 -14.61 -13.02 7.67
N ASN A 268 -14.84 -12.91 6.36
CA ASN A 268 -15.92 -13.63 5.67
C ASN A 268 -15.48 -14.99 5.11
N LYS A 269 -14.27 -15.44 5.46
CA LYS A 269 -13.69 -16.70 5.01
C LYS A 269 -13.59 -17.68 6.17
N ILE A 270 -13.51 -18.97 5.85
CA ILE A 270 -13.39 -20.05 6.82
C ILE A 270 -12.07 -19.88 7.61
N GLU A 271 -12.20 -19.60 8.90
CA GLU A 271 -11.12 -19.18 9.80
C GLU A 271 -10.06 -20.29 9.98
N SER A 272 -10.50 -21.55 9.97
CA SER A 272 -9.64 -22.71 10.06
C SER A 272 -8.70 -22.84 8.86
N ALA A 273 -9.14 -22.41 7.67
CA ALA A 273 -8.38 -22.46 6.42
C ALA A 273 -7.43 -21.25 6.22
N ILE A 274 -7.50 -20.22 7.07
CA ILE A 274 -6.61 -19.06 6.98
C ILE A 274 -5.22 -19.39 7.56
N ASN A 275 -4.17 -19.13 6.79
CA ASN A 275 -2.79 -19.27 7.23
C ASN A 275 -2.19 -17.89 7.50
N CYS A 276 -1.78 -17.64 8.74
CA CYS A 276 -1.13 -16.39 9.14
C CYS A 276 0.35 -16.61 9.48
N TYR A 277 1.18 -15.66 9.09
CA TYR A 277 2.63 -15.70 9.27
C TYR A 277 3.18 -14.30 9.56
N ILE A 278 4.25 -14.27 10.35
CA ILE A 278 5.02 -13.07 10.66
C ILE A 278 6.48 -13.32 10.29
N ASN A 279 7.18 -12.31 9.79
CA ASN A 279 8.58 -12.44 9.39
C ASN A 279 9.54 -12.13 10.55
N ASN A 280 10.85 -12.27 10.26
CA ASN A 280 11.95 -12.04 11.20
C ASN A 280 11.89 -13.01 12.40
N ASP A 281 12.48 -12.59 13.53
CA ASP A 281 12.61 -13.40 14.74
C ASP A 281 11.31 -13.49 15.57
N ALA A 282 10.19 -12.93 15.08
CA ALA A 282 8.93 -12.94 15.80
C ALA A 282 8.23 -14.30 15.64
N THR A 283 7.50 -14.69 16.68
CA THR A 283 6.64 -15.88 16.65
C THR A 283 5.18 -15.45 16.56
N LEU A 284 4.36 -16.29 15.93
CA LEU A 284 2.93 -16.08 15.80
C LEU A 284 2.20 -17.38 16.11
N LYS A 285 1.22 -17.31 17.02
CA LYS A 285 0.30 -18.39 17.32
C LYS A 285 -1.13 -17.97 16.97
N LYS A 286 -1.74 -18.69 16.04
CA LYS A 286 -3.15 -18.50 15.65
C LYS A 286 -4.06 -19.30 16.58
N LYS A 287 -5.09 -18.66 17.13
CA LYS A 287 -6.21 -19.29 17.82
C LYS A 287 -7.52 -18.89 17.14
N ILE A 288 -8.51 -19.78 17.19
CA ILE A 288 -9.87 -19.49 16.72
C ILE A 288 -10.76 -19.47 17.95
N ILE A 289 -11.49 -18.38 18.13
CA ILE A 289 -12.41 -18.17 19.25
C ILE A 289 -13.82 -18.21 18.67
N ASP A 290 -14.66 -19.05 19.28
CA ASP A 290 -16.08 -19.25 18.95
C ASP A 290 -16.39 -19.51 17.45
N ASN A 291 -15.42 -20.01 16.70
CA ASN A 291 -15.48 -20.21 15.24
C ASN A 291 -15.78 -18.94 14.42
N GLU A 292 -15.56 -17.74 14.97
CA GLU A 292 -15.86 -16.46 14.29
C GLU A 292 -14.69 -15.45 14.33
N ILE A 293 -13.76 -15.64 15.27
CA ILE A 293 -12.70 -14.68 15.54
C ILE A 293 -11.35 -15.38 15.43
N ILE A 294 -10.47 -14.81 14.61
CA ILE A 294 -9.05 -15.18 14.57
C ILE A 294 -8.33 -14.30 15.58
N ASN A 295 -7.67 -14.94 16.54
CA ASN A 295 -6.77 -14.28 17.47
C ASN A 295 -5.32 -14.67 17.15
N LEU A 296 -4.45 -13.66 17.06
CA LEU A 296 -3.04 -13.80 16.77
C LEU A 296 -2.23 -13.33 17.98
N GLU A 297 -1.58 -14.28 18.64
CA GLU A 297 -0.61 -14.01 19.69
C GLU A 297 0.77 -13.90 19.06
N ILE A 298 1.35 -12.70 19.09
CA ILE A 298 2.66 -12.39 18.53
C ILE A 298 3.63 -12.12 19.67
N ALA A 299 4.81 -12.73 19.62
CA ALA A 299 5.86 -12.56 20.61
C ALA A 299 7.24 -12.38 19.96
N ASN A 300 8.25 -12.10 20.78
CA ASN A 300 9.63 -11.81 20.38
C ASN A 300 9.75 -10.58 19.47
N LEU A 301 8.85 -9.61 19.68
CA LEU A 301 8.95 -8.30 19.05
C LEU A 301 10.13 -7.54 19.65
N LYS A 302 10.82 -6.76 18.81
CA LYS A 302 12.00 -5.98 19.21
C LYS A 302 11.79 -4.53 18.81
N LYS A 303 12.14 -3.61 19.72
CA LYS A 303 12.11 -2.17 19.46
C LYS A 303 12.91 -1.81 18.21
N LYS A 304 12.46 -0.76 17.53
CA LYS A 304 13.00 -0.24 16.26
C LYS A 304 12.90 -1.21 15.06
N LYS A 305 12.42 -2.44 15.22
CA LYS A 305 12.20 -3.37 14.11
C LYS A 305 10.83 -3.18 13.43
N ARG A 306 10.77 -3.62 12.18
CA ARG A 306 9.55 -3.75 11.37
C ARG A 306 9.22 -5.22 11.23
N TYR A 307 7.94 -5.53 11.30
CA TYR A 307 7.39 -6.85 11.06
C TYR A 307 6.29 -6.75 9.99
N ARG A 308 6.11 -7.84 9.25
CA ARG A 308 5.10 -8.01 8.22
C ARG A 308 4.23 -9.17 8.65
N LEU A 309 3.04 -8.83 9.14
CA LEU A 309 1.98 -9.80 9.36
C LEU A 309 1.28 -10.04 8.02
N ASN A 310 1.07 -11.30 7.68
CA ASN A 310 0.27 -11.67 6.52
C ASN A 310 -0.64 -12.82 6.90
N CYS A 311 -1.86 -12.79 6.39
CA CYS A 311 -2.82 -13.88 6.46
C CYS A 311 -3.33 -14.18 5.05
N THR A 312 -3.39 -15.47 4.71
CA THR A 312 -3.77 -15.92 3.37
C THR A 312 -4.82 -17.01 3.43
N TYR A 313 -5.66 -17.06 2.41
CA TYR A 313 -6.68 -18.07 2.22
C TYR A 313 -6.73 -18.45 0.73
N PHE A 314 -6.88 -19.74 0.45
CA PHE A 314 -7.14 -20.22 -0.91
C PHE A 314 -8.56 -20.75 -0.97
N ASP A 315 -9.35 -20.27 -1.94
CA ASP A 315 -10.66 -20.85 -2.20
C ASP A 315 -10.56 -22.17 -3.00
N GLU A 316 -11.70 -22.81 -3.23
CA GLU A 316 -11.81 -24.07 -3.99
C GLU A 316 -11.28 -23.94 -5.44
N LYS A 317 -11.32 -22.72 -6.00
CA LYS A 317 -10.79 -22.39 -7.33
C LYS A 317 -9.31 -21.99 -7.30
N ARG A 318 -8.65 -22.12 -6.14
CA ARG A 318 -7.27 -21.72 -5.87
C ARG A 318 -6.99 -20.23 -6.06
N ASN A 319 -8.01 -19.38 -5.96
CA ASN A 319 -7.78 -17.94 -5.87
C ASN A 319 -7.12 -17.62 -4.52
N LEU A 320 -6.04 -16.83 -4.56
CA LEU A 320 -5.35 -16.35 -3.37
C LEU A 320 -6.05 -15.12 -2.81
N PHE A 321 -6.48 -15.20 -1.56
CA PHE A 321 -6.92 -14.08 -0.75
C PHE A 321 -5.81 -13.71 0.24
N TRP A 322 -5.49 -12.43 0.36
CA TRP A 322 -4.36 -11.93 1.14
C TRP A 322 -4.76 -10.71 1.95
N TYR A 323 -4.50 -10.75 3.26
CA TYR A 323 -4.45 -9.61 4.16
C TYR A 323 -3.00 -9.40 4.63
N GLY A 324 -2.47 -8.20 4.49
CA GLY A 324 -1.13 -7.87 4.96
C GLY A 324 -1.13 -6.60 5.81
N LYS A 325 -0.25 -6.55 6.82
CA LYS A 325 -0.11 -5.40 7.70
C LYS A 325 1.35 -5.21 8.12
N MET A 326 1.82 -3.97 8.14
CA MET A 326 3.11 -3.64 8.75
C MET A 326 2.89 -3.44 10.25
N ILE A 327 3.79 -3.97 11.06
CA ILE A 327 3.87 -3.67 12.48
C ILE A 327 5.23 -3.05 12.73
N LYS A 328 5.27 -1.79 13.13
CA LYS A 328 6.50 -1.08 13.48
C LYS A 328 6.55 -0.89 14.99
N ILE A 329 7.58 -1.41 15.62
CA ILE A 329 7.84 -1.17 17.04
C ILE A 329 8.74 0.05 17.14
N THR A 330 8.26 1.12 17.74
CA THR A 330 9.04 2.32 18.07
C THR A 330 9.62 2.20 19.47
N GLU A 331 10.23 3.25 20.01
CA GLU A 331 10.67 3.25 21.41
C GLU A 331 9.49 3.23 22.41
N GLU A 332 8.39 3.87 22.01
CA GLU A 332 7.29 4.24 22.91
C GLU A 332 5.94 3.63 22.51
N SER A 333 5.81 3.12 21.28
CA SER A 333 4.53 2.65 20.75
C SER A 333 4.67 1.61 19.63
N ILE A 334 3.57 0.91 19.35
CA ILE A 334 3.41 0.08 18.15
C ILE A 334 2.59 0.85 17.12
N ILE A 335 3.08 0.88 15.89
CA ILE A 335 2.41 1.49 14.74
C ILE A 335 1.93 0.38 13.82
N PHE A 336 0.64 0.48 13.45
CA PHE A 336 -0.10 -0.47 12.62
C PHE A 336 -0.47 0.08 11.25
#